data_AF-A0A0B1TWK3-F1
#
_entry.id   AF-A0A0B1TWK3-F1
#
_cell.length_a   1.000
_cell.length_b   1.000
_cell.length_c   1.000
_cell.angle_alpha   90.00
_cell.angle_beta   90.00
_cell.angle_gamma   90.00
#
_symmetry.space_group_name_H-M   'P 1'
#
loop_
_entity.id
_entity.type
_entity.pdbx_description
1 polymer ?
#
loop_
_entity_poly.entity_id
_entity_poly.type
_entity_poly.pdbx_seq_one_letter_code
_entity_poly.pdbx_strand_id
1 'polypeptide(L)'
;MVIIFVLGLGLGWIGASQRALVEIRARDSAGFEAMRKRVDEEYIRRLDLDGQQRQVFVSAWNDAHQEFDQVMGRMRPELDSVLQRIDARVRPTLSPRQLAVYDRLEGERRAQLPSRPVGNDN
;
A
#
# COMPACT_ATOMS: atom_id res chain seq x y z
N MET A 1 -14.96 34.32 7.49
CA MET A 1 -15.99 33.24 7.53
C MET A 1 -16.03 32.50 6.19
N VAL A 2 -15.06 31.60 5.93
CA VAL A 2 -15.03 30.72 4.73
C VAL A 2 -14.64 29.28 5.12
N ILE A 3 -14.04 29.08 6.30
CA ILE A 3 -13.47 27.80 6.76
C ILE A 3 -14.54 26.78 7.19
N ILE A 4 -15.75 27.22 7.55
CA ILE A 4 -16.83 26.31 7.99
C ILE A 4 -17.53 25.63 6.80
N PHE A 5 -17.48 26.23 5.61
CA PHE A 5 -18.21 25.71 4.45
C PHE A 5 -17.51 24.53 3.76
N VAL A 6 -16.18 24.42 3.87
CA VAL A 6 -15.42 23.26 3.36
C VAL A 6 -15.65 22.01 4.22
N LEU A 7 -16.00 22.18 5.50
CA LEU A 7 -16.25 21.08 6.44
C LEU A 7 -17.64 20.43 6.28
N GLY A 8 -18.58 21.08 5.57
CA GLY A 8 -19.93 20.56 5.35
C GLY A 8 -20.07 19.56 4.21
N LEU A 9 -19.15 19.55 3.23
CA LEU A 9 -19.23 18.67 2.06
C LEU A 9 -18.59 17.28 2.28
N GLY A 10 -17.80 17.10 3.34
CA GLY A 10 -17.11 15.82 3.62
C GLY A 10 -17.94 14.78 4.39
N LEU A 11 -19.08 15.18 4.96
CA LEU A 11 -19.88 14.33 5.85
C LEU A 11 -20.77 13.32 5.09
N GLY A 12 -20.99 13.52 3.77
CA GLY A 12 -21.77 12.63 2.92
C GLY A 12 -21.04 11.35 2.45
N TRP A 13 -19.72 11.25 2.63
CA TRP A 13 -18.91 10.11 2.13
C TRP A 13 -18.75 8.94 3.12
N ILE A 14 -19.25 9.08 4.34
CA ILE A 14 -18.78 8.28 5.48
C ILE A 14 -19.34 6.84 5.48
N GLY A 15 -20.55 6.59 4.94
CA GLY A 15 -21.13 5.24 4.84
C GLY A 15 -20.71 4.42 3.62
N ALA A 16 -20.31 5.07 2.52
CA ALA A 16 -19.83 4.40 1.30
C ALA A 16 -18.33 4.04 1.37
N SER A 17 -17.62 4.55 2.37
CA SER A 17 -16.15 4.54 2.43
C SER A 17 -15.52 3.17 2.61
N GLN A 18 -16.12 2.23 3.34
CA GLN A 18 -15.51 0.89 3.50
C GLN A 18 -15.50 0.09 2.20
N ARG A 19 -16.59 0.14 1.41
CA ARG A 19 -16.63 -0.46 0.08
C ARG A 19 -15.75 0.29 -0.91
N ALA A 20 -15.79 1.64 -0.87
CA ALA A 20 -14.92 2.47 -1.69
C ALA A 20 -13.43 2.24 -1.38
N LEU A 21 -13.03 1.96 -0.14
CA LEU A 21 -11.64 1.69 0.24
C LEU A 21 -11.15 0.31 -0.25
N VAL A 22 -12.00 -0.73 -0.21
CA VAL A 22 -11.68 -2.02 -0.83
C VAL A 22 -11.60 -1.88 -2.35
N GLU A 23 -12.50 -1.10 -2.93
CA GLU A 23 -12.53 -0.83 -4.37
C GLU A 23 -11.34 0.04 -4.81
N ILE A 24 -10.92 1.02 -4.01
CA ILE A 24 -9.70 1.81 -4.21
C ILE A 24 -8.47 0.91 -4.07
N ARG A 25 -8.41 0.03 -3.07
CA ARG A 25 -7.30 -0.92 -2.91
C ARG A 25 -7.20 -1.88 -4.10
N ALA A 26 -8.32 -2.44 -4.54
CA ALA A 26 -8.38 -3.28 -5.71
C ALA A 26 -8.01 -2.51 -6.98
N ARG A 27 -8.40 -1.24 -7.08
CA ARG A 27 -8.07 -0.35 -8.20
C ARG A 27 -6.61 0.09 -8.20
N ASP A 28 -6.01 0.30 -7.04
CA ASP A 28 -4.60 0.67 -6.89
C ASP A 28 -3.68 -0.54 -7.10
N SER A 29 -4.04 -1.72 -6.57
CA SER A 29 -3.34 -2.97 -6.88
C SER A 29 -3.47 -3.32 -8.36
N ALA A 30 -4.67 -3.18 -8.94
CA ALA A 30 -4.87 -3.35 -10.38
C ALA A 30 -4.12 -2.28 -11.19
N GLY A 31 -3.99 -1.06 -10.67
CA GLY A 31 -3.24 0.04 -11.30
C GLY A 31 -1.74 -0.23 -11.31
N PHE A 32 -1.19 -0.73 -10.21
CA PHE A 32 0.20 -1.15 -10.12
C PHE A 32 0.48 -2.36 -11.01
N GLU A 33 -0.40 -3.36 -11.02
CA GLU A 33 -0.28 -4.53 -11.87
C GLU A 33 -0.40 -4.17 -13.36
N ALA A 34 -1.29 -3.24 -13.71
CA ALA A 34 -1.41 -2.72 -15.07
C ALA A 34 -0.17 -1.90 -15.48
N MET A 35 0.40 -1.11 -14.57
CA MET A 35 1.64 -0.38 -14.81
C MET A 35 2.82 -1.34 -15.01
N ARG A 36 2.93 -2.38 -14.16
CA ARG A 36 3.94 -3.45 -14.29
C ARG A 36 3.82 -4.14 -15.64
N LYS A 37 2.63 -4.60 -15.99
CA LYS A 37 2.37 -5.27 -17.27
C LYS A 37 2.74 -4.40 -18.46
N ARG A 38 2.45 -3.09 -18.40
CA ARG A 38 2.85 -2.13 -19.43
C ARG A 38 4.36 -2.00 -19.55
N VAL A 39 5.08 -1.98 -18.42
CA VAL A 39 6.55 -1.93 -18.39
C VAL A 39 7.16 -3.21 -18.96
N ASP A 40 6.65 -4.38 -18.56
CA ASP A 40 7.09 -5.68 -19.06
C ASP A 40 6.86 -5.80 -20.58
N GLU A 41 5.69 -5.40 -21.06
CA GLU A 41 5.36 -5.36 -22.48
C GLU A 41 6.27 -4.40 -23.26
N GLU A 42 6.68 -3.29 -22.66
CA GLU A 42 7.63 -2.35 -23.27
C GLU A 42 9.03 -2.96 -23.37
N TYR A 43 9.52 -3.65 -22.32
CA TYR A 43 10.79 -4.36 -22.36
C TYR A 43 10.80 -5.47 -23.41
N ILE A 44 9.74 -6.29 -23.44
CA ILE A 44 9.60 -7.37 -24.43
C ILE A 44 9.62 -6.80 -25.84
N ARG A 45 8.91 -5.69 -26.09
CA ARG A 45 8.85 -5.06 -27.41
C ARG A 45 10.17 -4.42 -27.83
N ARG A 46 10.84 -3.69 -26.93
CA ARG A 46 12.07 -2.96 -27.25
C ARG A 46 13.29 -3.85 -27.38
N LEU A 47 13.32 -4.96 -26.64
CA LEU A 47 14.41 -5.93 -26.70
C LEU A 47 14.18 -7.01 -27.76
N ASP A 48 13.04 -6.97 -28.45
CA ASP A 48 12.63 -7.94 -29.47
C ASP A 48 12.80 -9.39 -29.01
N LEU A 49 12.31 -9.67 -27.78
CA LEU A 49 12.50 -10.97 -27.16
C LEU A 49 11.73 -12.05 -27.90
N ASP A 50 12.41 -13.14 -28.24
CA ASP A 50 11.75 -14.33 -28.77
C ASP A 50 10.91 -15.06 -27.70
N GLY A 51 10.17 -16.10 -28.13
CA GLY A 51 9.26 -16.82 -27.23
C GLY A 51 9.94 -17.42 -25.99
N GLN A 52 11.16 -17.94 -26.14
CA GLN A 52 11.91 -18.55 -25.05
C GLN A 52 12.48 -17.47 -24.12
N GLN A 53 13.04 -16.40 -24.68
CA GLN A 53 13.57 -15.26 -23.94
C GLN A 53 12.49 -14.53 -23.15
N ARG A 54 11.29 -14.38 -23.72
CA ARG A 54 10.12 -13.81 -23.03
C ARG A 54 9.72 -14.63 -21.82
N GLN A 55 9.73 -15.97 -21.95
CA GLN A 55 9.38 -16.86 -20.85
C GLN A 55 10.38 -16.74 -19.69
N VAL A 56 11.67 -16.68 -20.01
CA VAL A 56 12.74 -16.44 -19.03
C VAL A 56 12.59 -15.08 -18.36
N PHE A 57 12.33 -14.01 -19.12
CA PHE A 57 12.15 -12.66 -18.60
C PHE A 57 10.99 -12.57 -17.61
N VAL A 58 9.82 -13.10 -17.97
CA VAL A 58 8.64 -13.10 -17.10
C VAL A 58 8.86 -13.94 -15.85
N SER A 59 9.51 -15.11 -15.98
CA SER A 59 9.85 -15.96 -14.84
C SER A 59 10.76 -15.22 -13.85
N ALA A 60 11.86 -14.63 -14.33
CA ALA A 60 12.80 -13.91 -13.49
C ALA A 60 12.16 -12.76 -12.72
N TRP A 61 11.22 -12.03 -13.34
CA TRP A 61 10.48 -10.96 -12.67
C TRP A 61 9.50 -11.46 -11.62
N ASN A 62 8.87 -12.61 -11.85
CA ASN A 62 7.98 -13.22 -10.87
C ASN A 62 8.78 -13.76 -9.67
N ASP A 63 9.91 -14.40 -9.92
CA ASP A 63 10.82 -14.90 -8.88
C ASP A 63 11.32 -13.72 -8.02
N ALA A 64 11.77 -12.63 -8.66
CA ALA A 64 12.19 -11.42 -7.96
C ALA A 64 11.07 -10.78 -7.12
N HIS A 65 9.82 -10.79 -7.59
CA HIS A 65 8.67 -10.33 -6.80
C HIS A 65 8.47 -11.20 -5.56
N GLN A 66 8.53 -12.52 -5.73
CA GLN A 66 8.35 -13.45 -4.62
C GLN A 66 9.47 -13.29 -3.57
N GLU A 67 10.71 -13.09 -4.01
CA GLU A 67 11.84 -12.78 -3.10
C GLU A 67 11.63 -11.45 -2.38
N PHE A 68 11.18 -10.41 -3.10
CA PHE A 68 10.89 -9.11 -2.50
C PHE A 68 9.80 -9.23 -1.42
N ASP A 69 8.72 -9.95 -1.68
CA ASP A 69 7.65 -10.19 -0.71
C ASP A 69 8.16 -10.93 0.53
N GLN A 70 9.04 -11.92 0.37
CA GLN A 70 9.67 -12.61 1.49
C GLN A 70 10.58 -11.70 2.32
N VAL A 71 11.40 -10.87 1.65
CA VAL A 71 12.27 -9.89 2.32
C VAL A 71 11.44 -8.87 3.09
N MET A 72 10.40 -8.31 2.46
CA MET A 72 9.48 -7.38 3.11
C MET A 72 8.72 -8.04 4.27
N GLY A 73 8.32 -9.30 4.11
CA GLY A 73 7.71 -10.09 5.19
C GLY A 73 8.63 -10.23 6.40
N ARG A 74 9.93 -10.49 6.19
CA ARG A 74 10.93 -10.60 7.27
C ARG A 74 11.24 -9.26 7.95
N MET A 75 11.32 -8.17 7.20
CA MET A 75 11.60 -6.83 7.75
C MET A 75 10.37 -6.18 8.41
N ARG A 76 9.17 -6.70 8.15
CA ARG A 76 7.90 -6.19 8.68
C ARG A 76 7.91 -5.89 10.19
N PRO A 77 8.31 -6.82 11.09
CA PRO A 77 8.32 -6.54 12.53
C PRO A 77 9.27 -5.38 12.90
N GLU A 78 10.40 -5.26 12.22
CA GLU A 78 11.35 -4.17 12.47
C GLU A 78 10.78 -2.82 12.01
N LEU A 79 10.13 -2.79 10.84
CA LEU A 79 9.41 -1.63 10.33
C LEU A 79 8.27 -1.21 11.28
N ASP A 80 7.45 -2.16 11.73
CA ASP A 80 6.36 -1.89 12.68
C ASP A 80 6.91 -1.32 14.00
N SER A 81 8.04 -1.85 14.49
CA SER A 81 8.73 -1.33 15.68
C SER A 81 9.23 0.10 15.50
N VAL A 82 9.79 0.44 14.33
CA VAL A 82 10.20 1.81 14.00
C VAL A 82 9.00 2.76 14.02
N LEU A 83 7.90 2.36 13.37
CA LEU A 83 6.67 3.16 13.29
C LEU A 83 6.06 3.38 14.69
N GLN A 84 6.01 2.34 15.53
CA GLN A 84 5.55 2.46 16.91
C GLN A 84 6.38 3.46 17.73
N ARG A 85 7.72 3.49 17.53
CA ARG A 85 8.58 4.47 18.22
C ARG A 85 8.30 5.91 17.76
N ILE A 86 7.99 6.10 16.48
CA ILE A 86 7.58 7.42 15.97
C ILE A 86 6.25 7.82 16.60
N ASP A 87 5.25 6.92 16.59
CA ASP A 87 3.95 7.14 17.20
C ASP A 87 4.04 7.53 18.67
N ALA A 88 4.85 6.82 19.45
CA ALA A 88 5.05 7.10 20.87
C ALA A 88 5.65 8.50 21.13
N ARG A 89 6.42 9.04 20.18
CA ARG A 89 7.02 10.38 20.27
C ARG A 89 6.08 11.48 19.78
N VAL A 90 5.31 11.21 18.73
CA VAL A 90 4.45 12.20 18.08
C VAL A 90 3.12 12.37 18.81
N ARG A 91 2.47 11.27 19.22
CA ARG A 91 1.13 11.31 19.85
C ARG A 91 1.04 12.28 21.05
N PRO A 92 2.01 12.33 21.99
CA PRO A 92 1.92 13.22 23.15
C PRO A 92 1.99 14.72 22.80
N THR A 93 2.53 15.07 21.62
CA THR A 93 2.67 16.48 21.21
C THR A 93 1.43 17.01 20.49
N LEU A 94 0.45 16.15 20.20
CA LEU A 94 -0.75 16.50 19.46
C LEU A 94 -1.88 16.96 20.37
N SER A 95 -2.61 17.99 19.95
CA SER A 95 -3.90 18.33 20.57
C SER A 95 -4.94 17.22 20.32
N PRO A 96 -6.03 17.14 21.11
CA PRO A 96 -7.07 16.12 20.94
C PRO A 96 -7.65 16.07 19.52
N ARG A 97 -7.83 17.23 18.88
CA ARG A 97 -8.32 17.32 17.50
C ARG A 97 -7.29 16.79 16.49
N GLN A 98 -6.00 17.06 16.68
CA GLN A 98 -4.94 16.57 15.80
C GLN A 98 -4.72 15.06 15.97
N LEU A 99 -4.83 14.55 17.20
CA LEU A 99 -4.72 13.13 17.49
C LEU A 99 -5.80 12.32 16.75
N ALA A 100 -7.04 12.81 16.73
CA ALA A 100 -8.12 12.15 15.97
C ALA A 100 -7.84 12.08 14.46
N VAL A 101 -7.21 13.10 13.88
CA VAL A 101 -6.79 13.10 12.47
C VAL A 101 -5.60 12.15 12.27
N TYR A 102 -4.63 12.18 13.18
CA TYR A 102 -3.46 11.31 13.14
C TYR A 102 -3.85 9.83 13.21
N ASP A 103 -4.72 9.45 14.15
CA ASP A 103 -5.21 8.08 14.31
C ASP A 103 -5.95 7.59 13.06
N ARG A 104 -6.71 8.48 12.40
CA ARG A 104 -7.35 8.16 11.12
C ARG A 104 -6.31 7.90 10.02
N LEU A 105 -5.27 8.73 9.89
CA LEU A 105 -4.20 8.56 8.91
C LEU A 105 -3.39 7.29 9.16
N GLU A 106 -3.09 6.95 10.43
CA GLU A 106 -2.41 5.71 10.80
C GLU A 106 -3.28 4.47 10.53
N GLY A 107 -4.61 4.58 10.69
CA GLY A 107 -5.56 3.54 10.32
C GLY A 107 -5.56 3.28 8.82
N GLU A 108 -5.58 4.34 8.02
CA GLU A 108 -5.49 4.28 6.55
C GLU A 108 -4.15 3.68 6.10
N ARG A 109 -3.02 4.07 6.72
CA ARG A 109 -1.69 3.50 6.42
C ARG A 109 -1.57 2.02 6.79
N ARG A 110 -2.09 1.61 7.96
CA ARG A 110 -2.12 0.19 8.34
C ARG A 110 -2.98 -0.65 7.40
N ALA A 111 -4.07 -0.08 6.90
CA ALA A 111 -4.90 -0.73 5.90
C ALA A 111 -4.18 -0.83 4.54
N GLN A 112 -3.19 0.00 4.22
CA GLN A 112 -2.42 -0.06 2.97
C GLN A 112 -1.28 -1.07 3.01
N LEU A 113 -0.74 -1.40 4.19
CA LEU A 113 0.30 -2.42 4.31
C LEU A 113 -0.22 -3.81 3.85
N PRO A 114 0.60 -4.63 3.15
CA PRO A 114 0.22 -5.98 2.73
C PRO A 114 -0.26 -6.83 3.91
N SER A 115 -1.17 -7.79 3.73
CA SER A 115 -1.59 -8.67 4.83
C SER A 115 -0.38 -9.41 5.42
N ARG A 116 -0.31 -9.57 6.75
CA ARG A 116 0.70 -10.43 7.40
C ARG A 116 0.56 -11.84 6.80
N PRO A 117 1.61 -12.46 6.26
CA PRO A 117 1.53 -13.87 5.91
C PRO A 117 1.18 -14.65 7.18
N VAL A 118 0.09 -15.42 7.12
CA VAL A 118 -0.33 -16.29 8.23
C VAL A 118 0.64 -17.46 8.27
N GLY A 119 1.61 -17.43 9.19
CA GLY A 119 2.48 -18.59 9.46
C GLY A 119 3.95 -18.25 9.67
N ASN A 120 4.37 -18.15 10.92
CA ASN A 120 5.33 -19.07 11.56
C ASN A 120 5.53 -18.62 13.02
N ASP A 121 4.45 -18.72 13.79
CA ASP A 121 4.56 -18.78 15.24
C ASP A 121 4.67 -20.28 15.55
N ASN A 122 5.91 -20.81 15.56
CA ASN A 122 6.22 -22.15 16.05
C ASN A 122 7.42 -22.08 16.98
#